data_AF-A0A935BSI1-F1
#
_entry.id   AF-A0A935BSI1-F1
#
_cell.length_a   1.000
_cell.length_b   1.000
_cell.length_c   1.000
_cell.angle_alpha   90.00
_cell.angle_beta   90.00
_cell.angle_gamma   90.00
#
_symmetry.space_group_name_H-M   'P 1'
#
loop_
_entity.id
_entity.type
_entity.pdbx_description
1 polymer ?
#
loop_
_entity_poly.entity_id
_entity_poly.type
_entity_poly.pdbx_seq_one_letter_code
_entity_poly.pdbx_strand_id
1 'polypeptide(L)'
;MPAQKQLSVYKYKRLAAESLKNALRLHADSILLFRSGSYPSAFQLAVLSLEEFSKAKWIEHYYWSSVTNDCFPDFEFEQKWLALLYSHPKKQFHFVARDLFDFSPKLVRFIESKKLEEKKQQAVYVGLERKGKHVDTTSRISTPARIKESDARQIISLVNQEFVDIFNTIEQSETYFDIPEMDELIYPDLRHVLFAWPHRTGLKSPRFFKQHIAGLSRGT
;
A
#
# COMPACT_ATOMS: atom_id res chain seq x y z
N MET A 1 6.85 -35.42 -11.58
CA MET A 1 6.45 -34.03 -11.28
C MET A 1 7.58 -33.39 -10.48
N PRO A 2 7.96 -32.13 -10.73
CA PRO A 2 8.99 -31.47 -9.91
C PRO A 2 8.52 -31.44 -8.44
N ALA A 3 9.45 -31.64 -7.51
CA ALA A 3 9.15 -31.61 -6.08
C ALA A 3 8.53 -30.26 -5.70
N GLN A 4 7.37 -30.30 -5.04
CA GLN A 4 6.74 -29.11 -4.47
C GLN A 4 7.68 -28.54 -3.41
N LYS A 5 8.16 -27.32 -3.62
CA LYS A 5 9.17 -26.69 -2.78
C LYS A 5 8.63 -25.38 -2.24
N GLN A 6 8.57 -25.29 -0.92
CA GLN A 6 8.23 -24.06 -0.20
C GLN A 6 9.32 -22.99 -0.40
N LEU A 7 8.97 -21.73 -0.14
CA LEU A 7 9.95 -20.66 -0.09
C LEU A 7 10.93 -20.90 1.06
N SER A 8 12.21 -20.67 0.79
CA SER A 8 13.19 -20.62 1.87
C SER A 8 13.03 -19.33 2.67
N VAL A 9 13.43 -19.37 3.95
CA VAL A 9 13.52 -18.17 4.81
C VAL A 9 14.25 -17.02 4.12
N TYR A 10 15.36 -17.33 3.43
CA TYR A 10 16.10 -16.36 2.64
C TYR A 10 15.23 -15.66 1.58
N LYS A 11 14.40 -16.40 0.85
CA LYS A 11 13.52 -15.82 -0.18
C LYS A 11 12.42 -14.96 0.44
N TYR A 12 11.88 -15.32 1.60
CA TYR A 12 10.93 -14.49 2.33
C TYR A 12 11.52 -13.13 2.67
N LYS A 13 12.66 -13.12 3.37
CA LYS A 13 13.37 -11.90 3.76
C LYS A 13 13.71 -11.03 2.56
N ARG A 14 14.28 -11.66 1.51
CA ARG A 14 14.64 -10.93 0.29
C ARG A 14 13.43 -10.36 -0.44
N LEU A 15 12.31 -11.09 -0.51
CA LEU A 15 11.09 -10.58 -1.14
C LEU A 15 10.50 -9.39 -0.37
N ALA A 16 10.52 -9.43 0.96
CA ALA A 16 10.07 -8.32 1.80
C ALA A 16 10.95 -7.07 1.61
N ALA A 17 12.27 -7.23 1.70
CA ALA A 17 13.24 -6.16 1.52
C ALA A 17 13.17 -5.52 0.12
N GLU A 18 13.13 -6.32 -0.95
CA GLU A 18 13.05 -5.79 -2.31
C GLU A 18 11.70 -5.08 -2.58
N SER A 19 10.60 -5.57 -2.00
CA SER A 19 9.31 -4.87 -2.08
C SER A 19 9.34 -3.53 -1.34
N LEU A 20 9.95 -3.45 -0.14
CA LEU A 20 10.11 -2.19 0.57
C LEU A 20 11.00 -1.20 -0.20
N LYS A 21 12.14 -1.66 -0.71
CA LYS A 21 13.06 -0.87 -1.52
C LYS A 21 12.36 -0.29 -2.75
N ASN A 22 11.54 -1.10 -3.44
CA ASN A 22 10.77 -0.65 -4.58
C ASN A 22 9.68 0.35 -4.18
N ALA A 23 9.02 0.17 -3.05
CA ALA A 23 8.03 1.12 -2.53
C ALA A 23 8.67 2.49 -2.28
N LEU A 24 9.80 2.55 -1.57
CA LEU A 24 10.51 3.79 -1.28
C LEU A 24 10.92 4.54 -2.57
N ARG A 25 11.45 3.81 -3.56
CA ARG A 25 11.77 4.36 -4.88
C ARG A 25 10.54 4.92 -5.58
N LEU A 26 9.46 4.14 -5.66
CA LEU A 26 8.19 4.55 -6.30
C LEU A 26 7.57 5.79 -5.62
N HIS A 27 7.69 5.88 -4.29
CA HIS A 27 7.24 7.05 -3.54
C HIS A 27 8.05 8.30 -3.89
N ALA A 28 9.38 8.21 -3.90
CA ALA A 28 10.24 9.32 -4.32
C ALA A 28 9.92 9.77 -5.75
N ASP A 29 9.75 8.82 -6.68
CA ASP A 29 9.34 9.09 -8.06
C ASP A 29 7.97 9.78 -8.12
N SER A 30 7.02 9.37 -7.27
CA SER A 30 5.70 9.99 -7.21
C SER A 30 5.75 11.45 -6.76
N ILE A 31 6.63 11.79 -5.80
CA ILE A 31 6.86 13.16 -5.35
C ILE A 31 7.49 13.99 -6.48
N LEU A 32 8.47 13.43 -7.18
CA LEU A 32 9.12 14.10 -8.32
C LEU A 32 8.10 14.44 -9.41
N LEU A 33 7.27 13.48 -9.81
CA LEU A 33 6.23 13.68 -10.83
C LEU A 33 5.14 14.65 -10.37
N PHE A 34 4.81 14.65 -9.07
CA PHE A 34 3.88 15.62 -8.52
C PHE A 34 4.42 17.05 -8.67
N ARG A 35 5.69 17.26 -8.31
CA ARG A 35 6.37 18.57 -8.41
C ARG A 35 6.48 19.07 -9.86
N SER A 36 6.51 18.18 -10.85
CA SER A 36 6.48 18.55 -12.27
C SER A 36 5.07 18.74 -12.85
N GLY A 37 4.02 18.62 -12.04
CA GLY A 37 2.62 18.76 -12.47
C GLY A 37 2.05 17.52 -13.16
N SER A 38 2.77 16.39 -13.19
CA SER A 38 2.32 15.12 -13.77
C SER A 38 1.43 14.35 -12.79
N TYR A 39 0.29 14.93 -12.40
CA TYR A 39 -0.57 14.39 -11.35
C TYR A 39 -1.12 12.97 -11.60
N PRO A 40 -1.55 12.59 -12.82
CA PRO A 40 -2.03 11.22 -13.06
C PRO A 40 -0.93 10.18 -12.83
N SER A 41 0.27 10.43 -13.37
CA SER A 41 1.43 9.55 -13.19
C SER A 41 1.91 9.53 -11.74
N ALA A 42 1.93 10.68 -11.07
CA ALA A 42 2.27 10.78 -9.66
C ALA A 42 1.29 9.96 -8.79
N PHE A 43 -0.01 10.08 -9.04
CA PHE A 43 -1.04 9.29 -8.37
C PHE A 43 -0.81 7.78 -8.60
N GLN A 44 -0.56 7.37 -9.86
CA GLN A 44 -0.29 5.98 -10.19
C GLN A 44 0.88 5.42 -9.39
N LEU A 45 2.03 6.10 -9.39
CA LEU A 45 3.22 5.64 -8.69
C LEU A 45 3.01 5.62 -7.17
N ALA A 46 2.25 6.59 -6.62
CA ALA A 46 1.93 6.60 -5.20
C ALA A 46 1.07 5.38 -4.80
N VAL A 47 0.08 4.99 -5.62
CA VAL A 47 -0.71 3.76 -5.36
C VAL A 47 0.14 2.50 -5.52
N LEU A 48 1.06 2.45 -6.49
CA LEU A 48 1.99 1.32 -6.62
C LEU A 48 2.95 1.23 -5.43
N SER A 49 3.44 2.36 -4.93
CA SER A 49 4.23 2.42 -3.69
C SER A 49 3.44 1.87 -2.50
N LEU A 50 2.19 2.30 -2.34
CA LEU A 50 1.28 1.79 -1.30
C LEU A 50 1.16 0.26 -1.38
N GLU A 51 0.97 -0.27 -2.58
CA GLU A 51 0.84 -1.72 -2.80
C GLU A 51 2.13 -2.48 -2.47
N GLU A 52 3.29 -2.00 -2.92
CA GLU A 52 4.57 -2.66 -2.65
C GLU A 52 4.96 -2.58 -1.17
N PHE A 53 4.67 -1.47 -0.50
CA PHE A 53 4.86 -1.33 0.94
C PHE A 53 3.93 -2.27 1.72
N SER A 54 2.65 -2.34 1.33
CA SER A 54 1.70 -3.29 1.91
C SER A 54 2.14 -4.75 1.74
N LYS A 55 2.66 -5.10 0.55
CA LYS A 55 3.25 -6.42 0.29
C LYS A 55 4.44 -6.70 1.20
N ALA A 56 5.36 -5.74 1.37
CA ALA A 56 6.50 -5.89 2.26
C ALA A 56 6.06 -6.19 3.71
N LYS A 57 5.12 -5.40 4.27
CA LYS A 57 4.54 -5.64 5.61
C LYS A 57 3.79 -6.97 5.70
N TRP A 58 3.11 -7.40 4.64
CA TRP A 58 2.39 -8.68 4.64
C TRP A 58 3.36 -9.87 4.71
N ILE A 59 4.45 -9.80 3.93
CA ILE A 59 5.50 -10.84 3.92
C ILE A 59 6.21 -10.88 5.27
N GLU A 60 6.57 -9.72 5.82
CA GLU A 60 7.17 -9.61 7.16
C GLU A 60 6.28 -10.24 8.23
N HIS A 61 5.00 -9.87 8.28
CA HIS A 61 4.06 -10.45 9.23
C HIS A 61 3.93 -11.97 9.08
N TYR A 62 3.87 -12.49 7.84
CA TYR A 62 3.82 -13.93 7.58
C TYR A 62 5.10 -14.63 8.07
N TYR A 63 6.27 -14.03 7.82
CA TYR A 63 7.57 -14.51 8.27
C TYR A 63 7.64 -14.57 9.79
N TRP A 64 7.37 -13.45 10.46
CA TRP A 64 7.36 -13.34 11.92
C TRP A 64 6.40 -14.35 12.57
N SER A 65 5.18 -14.45 12.05
CA SER A 65 4.18 -15.41 12.53
C SER A 65 4.66 -16.86 12.38
N SER A 66 5.33 -17.19 11.28
CA SER A 66 5.82 -18.54 11.03
C SER A 66 7.00 -18.91 11.93
N VAL A 67 7.91 -17.96 12.17
CA VAL A 67 9.04 -18.15 13.08
C VAL A 67 8.56 -18.27 14.54
N THR A 68 7.63 -17.42 14.96
CA THR A 68 7.12 -17.42 16.34
C THR A 68 6.31 -18.66 16.69
N ASN A 69 5.64 -19.27 15.70
CA ASN A 69 4.87 -20.51 15.88
C ASN A 69 5.67 -21.78 15.53
N ASP A 70 7.00 -21.67 15.40
CA ASP A 70 7.93 -22.77 15.07
C ASP A 70 7.58 -23.58 13.80
N CYS A 71 6.78 -23.02 12.90
CA CYS A 71 6.32 -23.74 11.71
C CYS A 71 5.89 -22.81 10.59
N PHE A 72 6.43 -23.05 9.39
CA PHE A 72 5.88 -22.49 8.17
C PHE A 72 4.69 -23.35 7.71
N PRO A 73 3.57 -22.73 7.29
CA PRO A 73 2.42 -23.44 6.73
C PRO A 73 2.80 -24.34 5.55
N ASP A 74 2.01 -25.39 5.31
CA ASP A 74 2.23 -26.31 4.19
C ASP A 74 2.24 -25.63 2.80
N PHE A 75 2.70 -26.37 1.79
CA PHE A 75 2.83 -25.87 0.44
C PHE A 75 1.52 -25.31 -0.16
N GLU A 76 0.37 -25.95 0.10
CA GLU A 76 -0.90 -25.50 -0.48
C GLU A 76 -1.34 -24.18 0.12
N PHE A 77 -1.18 -24.02 1.43
CA PHE A 77 -1.45 -22.76 2.11
C PHE A 77 -0.50 -21.67 1.61
N GLU A 78 0.80 -21.97 1.54
CA GLU A 78 1.82 -21.03 1.06
C GLU A 78 1.48 -20.53 -0.35
N GLN A 79 1.13 -21.41 -1.28
CA GLN A 79 0.76 -21.02 -2.65
C GLN A 79 -0.49 -20.14 -2.70
N LYS A 80 -1.53 -20.48 -1.92
CA LYS A 80 -2.75 -19.66 -1.82
C LYS A 80 -2.44 -18.27 -1.27
N TRP A 81 -1.61 -18.18 -0.23
CA TRP A 81 -1.17 -16.91 0.33
C TRP A 81 -0.31 -16.10 -0.64
N LEU A 82 0.65 -16.73 -1.33
CA LEU A 82 1.51 -16.08 -2.31
C LEU A 82 0.69 -15.44 -3.44
N ALA A 83 -0.37 -16.12 -3.92
CA ALA A 83 -1.27 -15.57 -4.93
C ALA A 83 -1.93 -14.24 -4.50
N LEU A 84 -2.18 -14.05 -3.20
CA LEU A 84 -2.75 -12.81 -2.67
C LEU A 84 -1.79 -11.62 -2.82
N LEU A 85 -0.47 -11.85 -2.73
CA LEU A 85 0.55 -10.80 -2.91
C LEU A 85 0.56 -10.22 -4.33
N TYR A 86 -0.02 -10.90 -5.30
CA TYR A 86 -0.14 -10.43 -6.68
C TYR A 86 -1.52 -9.83 -7.00
N SER A 87 -2.43 -9.80 -6.02
CA SER A 87 -3.74 -9.18 -6.18
C SER A 87 -3.70 -7.72 -5.72
N HIS A 88 -3.70 -6.78 -6.67
CA HIS A 88 -3.65 -5.34 -6.38
C HIS A 88 -4.74 -4.89 -5.38
N PRO A 89 -6.04 -5.26 -5.54
CA PRO A 89 -7.05 -4.86 -4.56
C PRO A 89 -6.80 -5.44 -3.16
N LYS A 90 -6.25 -6.66 -3.06
CA LYS A 90 -5.92 -7.27 -1.77
C LYS A 90 -4.75 -6.54 -1.10
N LYS A 91 -3.72 -6.17 -1.85
CA LYS A 91 -2.61 -5.34 -1.35
C LYS A 91 -3.10 -3.98 -0.86
N GLN A 92 -3.97 -3.32 -1.62
CA GLN A 92 -4.56 -2.04 -1.24
C GLN A 92 -5.38 -2.14 0.05
N PHE A 93 -6.19 -3.20 0.20
CA PHE A 93 -6.95 -3.41 1.43
C PHE A 93 -6.05 -3.78 2.62
N HIS A 94 -5.07 -4.64 2.40
CA HIS A 94 -4.11 -5.04 3.44
C HIS A 94 -3.34 -3.83 4.01
N PHE A 95 -3.08 -2.81 3.21
CA PHE A 95 -2.46 -1.56 3.66
C PHE A 95 -3.24 -0.90 4.80
N VAL A 96 -4.58 -0.86 4.71
CA VAL A 96 -5.43 -0.26 5.74
C VAL A 96 -5.86 -1.25 6.82
N ALA A 97 -5.82 -2.55 6.56
CA ALA A 97 -6.41 -3.56 7.44
C ALA A 97 -5.76 -3.65 8.83
N ARG A 98 -4.43 -3.45 8.93
CA ARG A 98 -3.69 -3.55 10.20
C ARG A 98 -4.10 -2.45 11.20
N ASP A 99 -4.33 -1.24 10.69
CA ASP A 99 -4.69 -0.07 11.50
C ASP A 99 -6.08 0.46 11.10
N LEU A 100 -7.03 -0.44 10.79
CA LEU A 100 -8.31 -0.13 10.16
C LEU A 100 -9.04 1.05 10.82
N PHE A 101 -9.03 1.08 12.16
CA PHE A 101 -9.72 2.07 12.96
C PHE A 101 -9.05 3.45 12.97
N ASP A 102 -7.76 3.51 12.60
CA ASP A 102 -7.04 4.76 12.44
C ASP A 102 -7.23 5.36 11.05
N PHE A 103 -7.73 4.60 10.08
CA PHE A 103 -8.05 5.13 8.76
C PHE A 103 -9.47 5.68 8.67
N SER A 104 -9.64 6.73 7.87
CA SER A 104 -10.96 7.29 7.54
C SER A 104 -11.91 6.20 7.03
N PRO A 105 -13.12 6.04 7.58
CA PRO A 105 -14.10 5.06 7.10
C PRO A 105 -14.43 5.24 5.61
N LYS A 106 -14.32 6.46 5.08
CA LYS A 106 -14.50 6.75 3.65
C LYS A 106 -13.37 6.16 2.81
N LEU A 107 -12.12 6.23 3.25
CA LEU A 107 -10.99 5.62 2.57
C LEU A 107 -11.13 4.09 2.57
N VAL A 108 -11.43 3.51 3.74
CA VAL A 108 -11.62 2.06 3.89
C VAL A 108 -12.66 1.55 2.89
N ARG A 109 -13.87 2.15 2.89
CA ARG A 109 -14.92 1.77 1.94
C ARG A 109 -14.52 1.97 0.47
N PHE A 110 -13.75 3.03 0.17
CA PHE A 110 -13.27 3.30 -1.19
C PHE A 110 -12.31 2.21 -1.68
N ILE A 111 -11.46 1.69 -0.81
CA ILE A 111 -10.54 0.58 -1.11
C ILE A 111 -11.30 -0.75 -1.18
N GLU A 112 -12.16 -1.04 -0.20
CA GLU A 112 -12.99 -2.25 -0.16
C GLU A 112 -13.86 -2.38 -1.41
N SER A 113 -14.45 -1.28 -1.87
CA SER A 113 -15.24 -1.24 -3.11
C SER A 113 -14.39 -1.22 -4.38
N LYS A 114 -13.07 -1.49 -4.30
CA LYS A 114 -12.10 -1.52 -5.41
C LYS A 114 -11.96 -0.22 -6.20
N LYS A 115 -12.47 0.90 -5.70
CA LYS A 115 -12.43 2.18 -6.41
C LYS A 115 -11.04 2.79 -6.45
N LEU A 116 -10.16 2.44 -5.49
CA LEU A 116 -8.75 2.82 -5.57
C LEU A 116 -8.07 2.16 -6.78
N GLU A 117 -8.29 0.86 -6.98
CA GLU A 117 -7.79 0.14 -8.16
C GLU A 117 -8.36 0.72 -9.46
N GLU A 118 -9.67 0.96 -9.53
CA GLU A 118 -10.29 1.58 -10.71
C GLU A 118 -9.67 2.94 -11.01
N LYS A 119 -9.52 3.80 -10.00
CA LYS A 119 -8.93 5.13 -10.14
C LYS A 119 -7.45 5.07 -10.53
N LYS A 120 -6.71 4.08 -10.01
CA LYS A 120 -5.32 3.77 -10.42
C LYS A 120 -5.28 3.46 -11.92
N GLN A 121 -6.09 2.51 -12.40
CA GLN A 121 -6.16 2.18 -13.83
C GLN A 121 -6.52 3.39 -14.71
N GLN A 122 -7.46 4.22 -14.27
CA GLN A 122 -7.87 5.45 -14.96
C GLN A 122 -6.79 6.54 -15.00
N ALA A 123 -5.78 6.47 -14.13
CA ALA A 123 -4.66 7.41 -14.11
C ALA A 123 -3.66 7.18 -15.25
N VAL A 124 -3.73 6.02 -15.92
CA VAL A 124 -2.82 5.63 -17.01
C VAL A 124 -3.58 5.39 -18.30
N TYR A 125 -4.67 4.63 -18.25
CA TYR A 125 -5.36 4.16 -19.44
C TYR A 125 -6.54 5.04 -19.82
N VAL A 126 -6.66 5.30 -21.12
CA VAL A 126 -7.87 5.85 -21.73
C VAL A 126 -8.81 4.68 -22.04
N GLY A 127 -10.08 4.81 -21.66
CA GLY A 127 -11.05 3.74 -21.90
C GLY A 127 -12.44 4.02 -21.40
N LEU A 128 -13.31 3.03 -21.53
CA LEU A 128 -14.67 3.05 -21.01
C LEU A 128 -14.74 2.36 -19.65
N GLU A 129 -15.75 2.73 -18.86
CA GLU A 129 -16.00 2.05 -17.58
C GLU A 129 -16.40 0.60 -17.81
N ARG A 130 -16.08 -0.27 -16.85
CA ARG A 130 -16.48 -1.68 -16.88
C ARG A 130 -17.51 -1.93 -15.79
N LYS A 131 -18.56 -2.66 -16.14
CA LYS A 131 -19.54 -3.20 -15.19
C LYS A 131 -19.36 -4.70 -15.11
N GLY A 132 -18.59 -5.14 -14.11
CA GLY A 132 -18.17 -6.53 -13.98
C GLY A 132 -17.31 -6.96 -15.17
N LYS A 133 -17.76 -7.97 -15.94
CA LYS A 133 -17.02 -8.47 -17.10
C LYS A 133 -17.23 -7.63 -18.37
N HIS A 134 -18.28 -6.82 -18.43
CA HIS A 134 -18.71 -6.10 -19.64
C HIS A 134 -18.18 -4.67 -19.68
N VAL A 135 -17.93 -4.17 -20.89
CA VAL A 135 -17.60 -2.76 -21.15
C VAL A 135 -18.90 -1.97 -21.25
N ASP A 136 -19.00 -0.85 -20.54
CA ASP A 136 -20.14 0.05 -20.62
C ASP A 136 -19.95 1.04 -21.77
N THR A 137 -20.55 0.75 -22.92
CA THR A 137 -20.49 1.57 -24.14
C THR A 137 -21.23 2.90 -24.01
N THR A 138 -22.02 3.10 -22.95
CA THR A 138 -22.72 4.36 -22.68
C THR A 138 -21.94 5.27 -21.73
N SER A 139 -20.87 4.76 -21.11
CA SER A 139 -20.04 5.52 -20.19
C SER A 139 -19.23 6.61 -20.89
N ARG A 140 -18.91 7.68 -20.16
CA ARG A 140 -18.01 8.72 -20.67
C ARG A 140 -16.59 8.18 -20.73
N ILE A 141 -15.87 8.44 -21.82
CA ILE A 141 -14.44 8.11 -21.97
C ILE A 141 -13.64 8.63 -20.77
N SER A 142 -13.06 7.72 -20.01
CA SER A 142 -12.11 8.02 -18.95
C SER A 142 -10.78 8.41 -19.56
N THR A 143 -10.19 9.49 -19.05
CA THR A 143 -8.87 9.95 -19.43
C THR A 143 -8.05 10.24 -18.18
N PRO A 144 -6.71 10.06 -18.22
CA PRO A 144 -5.83 10.41 -17.10
C PRO A 144 -6.02 11.82 -16.55
N ALA A 145 -6.41 12.78 -17.41
CA ALA A 145 -6.67 14.17 -17.04
C ALA A 145 -7.77 14.36 -15.98
N ARG A 146 -8.58 13.32 -15.69
CA ARG A 146 -9.56 13.34 -14.59
C ARG A 146 -8.91 13.27 -13.20
N ILE A 147 -7.67 12.77 -13.10
CA ILE A 147 -6.93 12.73 -11.84
C ILE A 147 -6.45 14.14 -11.50
N LYS A 148 -6.92 14.65 -10.37
CA LYS A 148 -6.60 16.01 -9.91
C LYS A 148 -5.32 16.01 -9.09
N GLU A 149 -4.69 17.19 -8.98
CA GLU A 149 -3.61 17.42 -8.01
C GLU A 149 -3.99 16.94 -6.61
N SER A 150 -5.22 17.24 -6.16
CA SER A 150 -5.71 16.85 -4.84
C SER A 150 -5.73 15.34 -4.63
N ASP A 151 -5.97 14.57 -5.69
CA ASP A 151 -5.99 13.11 -5.64
C ASP A 151 -4.58 12.55 -5.43
N ALA A 152 -3.63 13.01 -6.25
CA ALA A 152 -2.22 12.64 -6.14
C ALA A 152 -1.66 13.04 -4.77
N ARG A 153 -1.87 14.30 -4.38
CA ARG A 153 -1.41 14.84 -3.10
C ARG A 153 -1.91 14.00 -1.93
N GLN A 154 -3.17 13.57 -1.95
CA GLN A 154 -3.76 12.82 -0.83
C GLN A 154 -3.14 11.44 -0.65
N ILE A 155 -2.91 10.68 -1.73
CA ILE A 155 -2.27 9.36 -1.66
C ILE A 155 -0.77 9.47 -1.37
N ILE A 156 -0.06 10.42 -2.00
CA ILE A 156 1.36 10.67 -1.69
C ILE A 156 1.51 11.00 -0.22
N SER A 157 0.67 11.89 0.33
CA SER A 157 0.73 12.25 1.75
C SER A 157 0.42 11.07 2.67
N LEU A 158 -0.43 10.13 2.22
CA LEU A 158 -0.77 8.93 3.01
C LEU A 158 0.43 8.00 3.12
N VAL A 159 1.05 7.69 1.98
CA VAL A 159 2.25 6.85 1.91
C VAL A 159 3.43 7.52 2.62
N ASN A 160 3.60 8.84 2.44
CA ASN A 160 4.65 9.60 3.10
C ASN A 160 4.52 9.56 4.63
N GLN A 161 3.29 9.66 5.15
CA GLN A 161 3.06 9.59 6.60
C GLN A 161 3.53 8.25 7.17
N GLU A 162 3.20 7.13 6.52
CA GLU A 162 3.65 5.80 6.98
C GLU A 162 5.18 5.70 7.01
N PHE A 163 5.86 6.19 5.97
CA PHE A 163 7.32 6.16 5.94
C PHE A 163 7.96 7.08 6.95
N VAL A 164 7.38 8.26 7.20
CA VAL A 164 7.83 9.17 8.27
C VAL A 164 7.64 8.53 9.65
N ASP A 165 6.50 7.87 9.89
CA ASP A 165 6.23 7.21 11.17
C ASP A 165 7.23 6.07 11.43
N ILE A 166 7.53 5.26 10.41
CA ILE A 166 8.57 4.22 10.46
C ILE A 166 9.94 4.84 10.73
N PHE A 167 10.32 5.86 9.96
CA PHE A 167 11.61 6.53 10.12
C PHE A 167 11.81 7.05 11.54
N ASN A 168 10.81 7.76 12.08
CA ASN A 168 10.85 8.26 13.46
C ASN A 168 10.93 7.13 14.49
N THR A 169 10.27 5.99 14.22
CA THR A 169 10.30 4.84 15.13
C THR A 169 11.68 4.19 15.15
N ILE A 170 12.31 4.03 13.98
CA ILE A 170 13.68 3.50 13.87
C ILE A 170 14.68 4.47 14.53
N GLU A 171 14.53 5.78 14.35
CA GLU A 171 15.39 6.76 15.06
C GLU A 171 15.27 6.69 16.59
N GLN A 172 14.10 6.29 17.11
CA GLN A 172 13.85 6.23 18.56
C GLN A 172 14.18 4.87 19.19
N SER A 173 13.93 3.79 18.45
CA SER A 173 13.94 2.42 18.97
C SER A 173 14.98 1.52 18.29
N GLU A 174 15.79 2.07 17.37
CA GLU A 174 16.78 1.37 16.54
C GLU A 174 16.22 0.31 15.57
N THR A 175 14.97 -0.11 15.74
CA THR A 175 14.29 -1.11 14.91
C THR A 175 12.80 -0.80 14.77
N TYR A 176 12.21 -1.25 13.66
CA TYR A 176 10.77 -1.23 13.44
C TYR A 176 10.28 -2.57 12.86
N PHE A 177 11.03 -3.17 11.93
CA PHE A 177 10.65 -4.41 11.26
C PHE A 177 11.20 -5.65 11.97
N ASP A 178 10.43 -6.75 11.94
CA ASP A 178 10.90 -8.06 12.45
C ASP A 178 11.97 -8.71 11.55
N ILE A 179 12.23 -8.12 10.38
CA ILE A 179 13.27 -8.51 9.43
C ILE A 179 14.32 -7.38 9.43
N PRO A 180 15.48 -7.56 10.09
CA PRO A 180 16.49 -6.49 10.25
C PRO A 180 16.95 -5.86 8.93
N GLU A 181 17.04 -6.66 7.87
CA GLU A 181 17.43 -6.19 6.54
C GLU A 181 16.47 -5.13 5.96
N MET A 182 15.26 -4.98 6.52
CA MET A 182 14.30 -3.93 6.14
C MET A 182 14.54 -2.61 6.86
N ASP A 183 14.99 -2.63 8.12
CA ASP A 183 15.35 -1.41 8.86
C ASP A 183 16.54 -0.70 8.19
N GLU A 184 17.51 -1.47 7.68
CA GLU A 184 18.66 -0.96 6.91
C GLU A 184 18.26 -0.17 5.65
N LEU A 185 17.05 -0.40 5.12
CA LEU A 185 16.53 0.31 3.95
C LEU A 185 15.93 1.68 4.31
N ILE A 186 15.74 1.97 5.59
CA ILE A 186 15.24 3.26 6.08
C ILE A 186 16.44 4.11 6.52
N TYR A 187 17.23 4.56 5.53
CA TYR A 187 18.51 5.26 5.77
C TYR A 187 18.33 6.79 5.84
N PRO A 188 19.29 7.52 6.47
CA PRO A 188 19.20 8.97 6.68
C PRO A 188 18.96 9.79 5.40
N ASP A 189 19.44 9.36 4.24
CA ASP A 189 19.19 10.12 3.01
C ASP A 189 17.70 10.10 2.61
N LEU A 190 16.86 9.16 3.05
CA LEU A 190 15.43 9.26 2.79
C LEU A 190 14.79 10.49 3.47
N ARG A 191 15.43 11.01 4.52
CA ARG A 191 14.92 12.14 5.30
C ARG A 191 14.65 13.37 4.43
N HIS A 192 15.54 13.68 3.48
CA HIS A 192 15.36 14.86 2.62
C HIS A 192 14.19 14.72 1.65
N VAL A 193 13.78 13.50 1.31
CA VAL A 193 12.60 13.24 0.48
C VAL A 193 11.35 13.27 1.35
N LEU A 194 11.33 12.50 2.44
CA LEU A 194 10.16 12.27 3.28
C LEU A 194 9.71 13.53 4.03
N PHE A 195 10.65 14.26 4.63
CA PHE A 195 10.35 15.43 5.45
C PHE A 195 10.22 16.73 4.64
N ALA A 196 10.64 16.72 3.36
CA ALA A 196 10.40 17.85 2.47
C ALA A 196 8.98 17.86 1.86
N TRP A 197 8.16 16.83 2.12
CA TRP A 197 6.78 16.80 1.68
C TRP A 197 5.89 17.60 2.66
N PRO A 198 5.31 18.76 2.25
CA PRO A 198 4.69 19.68 3.19
C PRO A 198 3.21 19.37 3.49
N HIS A 199 2.66 18.33 2.84
CA HIS A 199 1.22 18.07 2.87
C HIS A 199 0.87 16.93 3.82
N ARG A 200 -0.29 17.06 4.48
CA ARG A 200 -0.86 16.03 5.34
C ARG A 200 -1.96 15.28 4.60
N THR A 201 -2.08 13.99 4.89
CA THR A 201 -3.09 13.13 4.26
C THR A 201 -4.51 13.43 4.74
N GLY A 202 -4.67 13.69 6.04
CA GLY A 202 -5.98 13.79 6.69
C GLY A 202 -6.79 12.48 6.73
N LEU A 203 -6.22 11.37 6.21
CA LEU A 203 -6.87 10.06 6.10
C LEU A 203 -6.49 9.05 7.19
N LYS A 204 -5.43 9.29 7.98
CA LYS A 204 -5.03 8.47 9.14
C LYS A 204 -4.98 9.33 10.39
N SER A 205 -5.67 8.93 11.46
CA SER A 205 -5.70 9.57 12.78
C SER A 205 -6.52 8.74 13.77
N PRO A 206 -6.11 8.64 15.05
CA PRO A 206 -6.89 7.96 16.10
C PRO A 206 -8.32 8.47 16.28
N ARG A 207 -8.62 9.69 15.81
CA ARG A 207 -9.98 10.26 15.84
C ARG A 207 -11.00 9.43 15.05
N PHE A 208 -10.55 8.63 14.08
CA PHE A 208 -11.44 7.83 13.24
C PHE A 208 -12.03 6.63 13.97
N PHE A 209 -11.42 6.19 15.07
CA PHE A 209 -11.95 5.11 15.92
C PHE A 209 -13.42 5.35 16.30
N LYS A 210 -13.73 6.54 16.82
CA LYS A 210 -15.10 6.91 17.21
C LYS A 210 -16.09 6.89 16.03
N GLN A 211 -15.63 7.20 14.81
CA GLN A 211 -16.47 7.21 13.61
C GLN A 211 -16.79 5.80 13.13
N HIS A 212 -15.86 4.86 13.24
CA HIS A 212 -16.11 3.45 12.95
C HIS A 212 -17.13 2.85 13.92
N ILE A 213 -16.99 3.09 15.23
CA ILE A 213 -17.96 2.62 16.23
C ILE A 213 -19.36 3.18 15.97
N ALA A 214 -19.47 4.49 15.73
CA ALA A 214 -20.76 5.12 15.43
C ALA A 214 -21.40 4.60 14.13
N GLY A 215 -20.59 4.17 13.15
CA GLY A 215 -21.06 3.56 11.92
C GLY A 215 -21.63 2.15 12.13
N LEU A 216 -21.02 1.36 13.02
CA LEU A 216 -21.49 0.02 13.37
C LEU A 216 -22.84 0.08 14.10
N SER A 217 -23.04 1.06 15.00
CA SER A 217 -24.30 1.25 15.73
C SER A 217 -25.48 1.74 14.88
N ARG A 218 -25.24 2.18 13.63
CA ARG A 218 -26.29 2.59 12.68
C ARG A 218 -26.61 1.52 11.64
N GLY A 219 -25.89 0.39 11.68
CA GLY A 219 -26.05 -0.75 10.77
C GLY A 219 -26.80 -1.95 11.39
N THR A 220 -27.36 -1.78 12.59
CA THR A 220 -28.33 -2.67 13.26
C THR A 220 -29.71 -2.04 13.24
#